data_AF-A0A1S1BJ44-F1
#
_entry.id   AF-A0A1S1BJ44-F1
#
_cell.length_a   1.000
_cell.length_b   1.000
_cell.length_c   1.000
_cell.angle_alpha   90.00
_cell.angle_beta   90.00
_cell.angle_gamma   90.00
#
_symmetry.space_group_name_H-M   'P 1'
#
loop_
_entity.id
_entity.type
_entity.pdbx_description
1 polymer ?
#
loop_
_entity_poly.entity_id
_entity_poly.type
_entity_poly.pdbx_seq_one_letter_code
_entity_poly.pdbx_strand_id
1 'polypeptide(L)'
;MGSRFEMGFGGALAAREENGAPWVPPWWQRFVIVPLAVPAMYIVFPVDRDHFNLSNLLKPAAWTLGVYYIVILPIFDLRRYRWDKKHDE
;
A
#
# COMPACT_ATOMS: atom_id res chain seq x y z
N MET A 1 17.60 11.02 19.03
CA MET A 1 18.14 10.60 17.71
C MET A 1 16.96 10.14 16.86
N GLY A 2 16.43 11.03 16.02
CA GLY A 2 15.27 10.73 15.18
C GLY A 2 15.71 10.01 13.90
N SER A 3 15.58 8.70 13.87
CA SER A 3 15.72 7.95 12.62
C SER A 3 14.56 8.34 11.71
N ARG A 4 14.88 9.06 10.63
CA ARG A 4 14.00 9.28 9.49
C ARG A 4 13.62 7.90 8.95
N PHE A 5 12.48 7.37 9.37
CA PHE A 5 11.86 6.27 8.66
C PHE A 5 11.58 6.78 7.25
N GLU A 6 12.31 6.26 6.27
CA GLU A 6 11.96 6.39 4.87
C GLU A 6 10.52 5.88 4.75
N MET A 7 9.57 6.80 4.48
CA MET A 7 8.15 6.50 4.27
C MET A 7 7.96 5.79 2.92
N GLY A 8 8.62 4.65 2.75
CA GLY A 8 8.49 3.74 1.64
C GLY A 8 8.02 2.36 2.12
N PHE A 9 7.92 1.42 1.20
CA PHE A 9 7.47 0.06 1.49
C PHE A 9 8.31 -0.65 2.57
N GLY A 10 9.63 -0.46 2.55
CA GLY A 10 10.54 -1.04 3.55
C GLY A 10 10.35 -0.46 4.96
N GLY A 11 10.12 0.85 5.07
CA GLY A 11 9.79 1.51 6.33
C GLY A 11 8.46 1.04 6.90
N ALA A 12 7.44 0.88 6.03
CA ALA A 12 6.15 0.32 6.42
C ALA A 12 6.27 -1.14 6.91
N LEU A 13 7.13 -1.95 6.28
CA LEU A 13 7.38 -3.33 6.72
C LEU A 13 8.18 -3.42 8.03
N ALA A 14 9.03 -2.44 8.33
CA ALA A 14 9.77 -2.37 9.59
C ALA A 14 8.95 -1.74 10.72
N ALA A 15 7.88 -1.02 10.39
CA ALA A 15 7.02 -0.35 11.35
C ALA A 15 6.28 -1.36 12.23
N ARG A 16 6.15 -0.98 13.50
CA ARG A 16 5.42 -1.71 14.53
C ARG A 16 4.48 -0.76 15.26
N GLU A 17 3.37 -1.29 15.72
CA GLU A 17 2.44 -0.62 16.62
C GLU A 17 3.04 -0.48 18.03
N GLU A 18 2.40 0.33 18.89
CA GLU A 18 2.84 0.59 20.26
C GLU A 18 2.92 -0.69 21.13
N ASN A 19 2.08 -1.68 20.80
CA ASN A 19 2.08 -3.02 21.40
C ASN A 19 3.18 -3.95 20.85
N GLY A 20 4.05 -3.45 19.95
CA GLY A 20 5.12 -4.22 19.30
C GLY A 20 4.66 -5.10 18.14
N ALA A 21 3.37 -5.11 17.80
CA ALA A 21 2.84 -5.89 16.70
C ALA A 21 3.24 -5.30 15.33
N PRO A 22 3.34 -6.12 14.27
CA PRO A 22 3.57 -5.62 12.93
C PRO A 22 2.50 -4.60 12.54
N TRP A 23 2.94 -3.44 12.04
CA TRP A 23 2.02 -2.42 11.57
C TRP A 23 1.30 -2.91 10.31
N VAL A 24 0.02 -2.60 10.21
CA VAL A 24 -0.81 -2.95 9.06
C VAL A 24 -1.59 -1.69 8.68
N PRO A 25 -1.70 -1.33 7.38
CA PRO A 25 -2.46 -0.15 6.99
C PRO A 25 -3.91 -0.23 7.50
N PRO A 26 -4.50 0.87 7.99
CA PRO A 26 -5.91 0.87 8.40
C PRO A 26 -6.84 0.76 7.18
N TRP A 27 -8.06 0.27 7.39
CA TRP A 27 -9.01 -0.04 6.30
C TRP A 27 -9.27 1.14 5.35
N TRP A 28 -9.41 2.36 5.87
CA TRP A 28 -9.66 3.55 5.06
C TRP A 28 -8.48 3.89 4.15
N GLN A 29 -7.24 3.65 4.59
CA GLN A 29 -6.07 3.84 3.75
C GLN A 29 -6.05 2.82 2.61
N ARG A 30 -6.39 1.56 2.90
CA ARG A 30 -6.43 0.47 1.90
C ARG A 30 -7.48 0.71 0.84
N PHE A 31 -8.71 1.06 1.23
CA PHE A 31 -9.87 1.03 0.34
C PHE A 31 -10.37 2.40 -0.12
N VAL A 32 -9.90 3.48 0.48
CA VAL A 32 -10.27 4.84 0.07
C VAL A 32 -9.05 5.57 -0.49
N ILE A 33 -7.98 5.68 0.28
CA ILE A 33 -6.82 6.49 -0.16
C ILE A 33 -6.09 5.85 -1.33
N VAL A 34 -5.73 4.57 -1.25
CA VAL A 34 -4.95 3.94 -2.33
C VAL A 34 -5.72 3.91 -3.67
N PRO A 35 -7.01 3.53 -3.72
CA PRO A 35 -7.81 3.61 -4.95
C PRO A 35 -7.99 5.00 -5.54
N LEU A 36 -7.91 6.06 -4.73
CA LEU A 36 -7.99 7.43 -5.22
C LEU A 36 -6.61 7.97 -5.64
N ALA A 37 -5.57 7.64 -4.87
CA ALA A 37 -4.21 8.10 -5.11
C ALA A 37 -3.61 7.50 -6.38
N VAL A 38 -3.91 6.23 -6.69
CA VAL A 38 -3.36 5.55 -7.86
C VAL A 38 -3.83 6.21 -9.18
N PRO A 39 -5.14 6.40 -9.46
CA PRO A 39 -5.59 7.15 -10.62
C PRO A 39 -5.08 8.60 -10.63
N ALA A 40 -5.08 9.27 -9.47
CA ALA A 40 -4.57 10.65 -9.37
C ALA A 40 -3.10 10.74 -9.78
N MET A 41 -2.26 9.77 -9.40
CA MET A 41 -0.85 9.71 -9.81
C MET A 41 -0.71 9.63 -11.34
N TYR A 42 -1.53 8.83 -12.02
CA TYR A 42 -1.50 8.71 -13.48
C TYR A 42 -2.10 9.92 -14.20
N ILE A 43 -2.96 10.71 -13.55
CA ILE A 43 -3.45 12.00 -14.06
C ILE A 43 -2.36 13.08 -13.96
N VAL A 44 -1.65 13.14 -12.83
CA VAL A 44 -0.61 14.16 -12.59
C VAL A 44 0.68 13.84 -13.34
N PHE A 45 1.03 12.56 -13.43
CA PHE A 45 2.22 12.06 -14.13
C PHE A 45 1.82 11.11 -15.26
N PRO A 46 1.19 11.63 -16.33
CA PRO A 46 0.81 10.81 -17.47
C PRO A 46 2.05 10.28 -18.18
N VAL A 47 2.05 8.97 -18.43
CA VAL A 47 3.10 8.27 -19.20
C VAL A 47 3.09 8.69 -20.66
N ASP A 48 1.93 9.09 -21.18
CA ASP A 48 1.74 9.52 -22.56
C ASP A 48 0.86 10.78 -22.58
N ARG A 49 1.48 11.95 -22.83
CA ARG A 49 0.82 13.26 -22.69
C ARG A 49 -0.13 13.58 -23.85
N ASP A 50 0.14 13.01 -25.02
CA ASP A 50 -0.53 13.40 -26.26
C ASP A 50 -1.79 12.57 -26.54
N HIS A 51 -1.94 11.41 -25.88
CA HIS A 51 -3.07 10.48 -26.06
C HIS A 51 -3.67 10.02 -24.72
N PHE A 52 -4.13 10.98 -23.91
CA PHE A 52 -4.87 10.64 -22.70
C PHE A 52 -6.24 10.03 -23.06
N ASN A 53 -6.37 8.73 -22.86
CA ASN A 53 -7.64 8.01 -22.97
C ASN A 53 -7.88 7.24 -21.67
N LEU A 54 -9.14 7.05 -21.29
CA LEU A 54 -9.56 6.34 -20.08
C LEU A 54 -8.93 4.94 -19.98
N SER A 55 -8.75 4.24 -21.11
CA SER A 55 -8.08 2.94 -21.16
C SER A 55 -6.59 3.00 -20.77
N ASN A 56 -5.89 4.08 -21.12
CA ASN A 56 -4.48 4.32 -20.79
C ASN A 56 -4.31 4.76 -19.32
N LEU A 57 -5.37 5.21 -18.66
CA LEU A 57 -5.41 5.45 -17.21
C LEU A 57 -5.78 4.17 -16.44
N LEU A 58 -6.87 3.52 -16.84
CA LEU A 58 -7.46 2.41 -16.09
C LEU A 58 -6.60 1.16 -16.12
N LYS A 59 -5.96 0.82 -17.24
CA LYS A 59 -5.10 -0.37 -17.33
C LYS A 59 -3.93 -0.33 -16.33
N PRO A 60 -3.08 0.70 -16.31
CA PRO A 60 -1.98 0.75 -15.35
C PRO A 60 -2.47 0.98 -13.92
N ALA A 61 -3.56 1.73 -13.70
CA ALA A 61 -4.15 1.88 -12.38
C ALA A 61 -4.67 0.55 -11.82
N ALA A 62 -5.39 -0.23 -12.63
CA ALA A 62 -5.90 -1.54 -12.24
C ALA A 62 -4.76 -2.52 -11.96
N TRP A 63 -3.68 -2.49 -12.76
CA TRP A 63 -2.49 -3.29 -12.49
C TRP A 63 -1.87 -2.94 -11.13
N THR A 64 -1.63 -1.66 -10.87
CA THR A 64 -1.03 -1.17 -9.62
C THR A 64 -1.90 -1.52 -8.41
N LEU A 65 -3.22 -1.34 -8.52
CA LEU A 65 -4.16 -1.74 -7.48
C LEU A 65 -4.19 -3.26 -7.29
N GLY A 66 -4.15 -4.03 -8.38
CA GLY A 66 -4.09 -5.49 -8.34
C GLY A 66 -2.86 -5.98 -7.57
N VAL A 67 -1.67 -5.47 -7.88
CA VAL A 67 -0.44 -5.78 -7.14
C VAL A 67 -0.58 -5.38 -5.68
N TYR A 68 -1.14 -4.19 -5.40
CA TYR A 68 -1.33 -3.73 -4.04
C TYR A 68 -2.21 -4.68 -3.21
N TYR A 69 -3.38 -5.05 -3.73
CA TYR A 69 -4.34 -5.87 -2.99
C TYR A 69 -3.97 -7.36 -2.95
N ILE A 70 -3.33 -7.90 -3.98
CA ILE A 70 -3.05 -9.34 -4.09
C ILE A 70 -1.69 -9.70 -3.51
N VAL A 71 -0.71 -8.80 -3.57
CA VAL A 71 0.67 -9.10 -3.15
C VAL A 71 1.04 -8.31 -1.91
N ILE A 72 0.84 -6.99 -1.93
CA ILE A 72 1.33 -6.14 -0.85
C ILE A 72 0.48 -6.30 0.41
N LEU A 73 -0.83 -6.15 0.31
CA LEU A 73 -1.75 -6.23 1.44
C LEU A 73 -1.61 -7.55 2.21
N PRO A 74 -1.59 -8.72 1.53
CA PRO A 74 -1.53 -10.00 2.23
C PRO A 74 -0.22 -10.20 2.99
N ILE A 75 0.90 -9.57 2.57
CA ILE A 75 2.16 -9.62 3.33
C ILE A 75 1.99 -8.99 4.72
N PHE A 76 1.32 -7.83 4.79
CA PHE A 76 1.07 -7.15 6.05
C PHE A 76 0.10 -7.95 6.92
N ASP A 77 -1.00 -8.43 6.34
CA ASP A 77 -2.00 -9.21 7.07
C ASP A 77 -1.43 -10.55 7.57
N LEU A 78 -0.64 -11.27 6.76
CA LEU A 78 0.02 -12.52 7.15
C LEU A 78 1.04 -12.32 8.26
N ARG A 79 1.78 -11.20 8.24
CA ARG A 79 2.73 -10.87 9.30
C ARG A 79 2.01 -10.63 10.63
N ARG A 80 0.90 -9.90 10.60
CA ARG A 80 0.09 -9.66 11.79
C ARG A 80 -0.53 -10.95 12.30
N TYR A 81 -1.12 -11.75 11.43
CA TYR A 81 -1.66 -13.07 11.77
C TYR A 81 -0.62 -13.99 12.44
N ARG A 82 0.62 -14.03 11.92
CA ARG A 82 1.71 -14.81 12.52
C ARG A 82 2.16 -14.28 13.87
N TRP A 83 2.05 -12.96 14.10
CA TRP A 83 2.37 -12.35 15.38
C TRP A 83 1.27 -12.65 16.40
N ASP A 84 0.00 -12.46 16.03
CA ASP A 84 -1.16 -12.78 16.88
C ASP A 84 -1.07 -14.24 17.34
N LYS A 85 -0.84 -15.20 16.42
CA LYS A 85 -0.69 -16.62 16.77
C LYS A 85 0.43 -16.91 17.79
N LYS A 86 1.49 -16.10 17.85
CA LYS A 86 2.61 -16.27 18.79
C LYS A 86 2.38 -15.60 20.15
N HIS A 87 1.42 -14.69 20.23
CA HIS A 87 1.13 -13.89 21.42
C HIS A 87 -0.23 -14.22 22.05
N ASP A 88 -1.07 -15.01 21.38
CA ASP A 88 -2.28 -15.66 21.94
C ASP A 88 -1.98 -17.00 22.65
N GLU A 89 -0.72 -17.45 22.67
CA GLU A 89 -0.20 -18.57 23.49
C GLU A 89 0.49 -18.02 24.75
#